data_AF-A0A1G1LFU4-F1
#
_entry.id   AF-A0A1G1LFU4-F1
#
_cell.length_a   1.000
_cell.length_b   1.000
_cell.length_c   1.000
_cell.angle_alpha   90.00
_cell.angle_beta   90.00
_cell.angle_gamma   90.00
#
_symmetry.space_group_name_H-M   'P 1'
#
loop_
_entity.id
_entity.type
_entity.pdbx_description
1 polymer ?
#
loop_
_entity_poly.entity_id
_entity_poly.type
_entity_poly.pdbx_seq_one_letter_code
_entity_poly.pdbx_strand_id
1 'polypeptide(L)'
;MKKGTKDIGRREPSENRLGLLTKAAADMLRHHIRKNSVTIDQYIKTIDLLVNKEQCPKDANTLLNLRKRLEIAVSENDTFRNVLWHHIQMAEQLASPSADLLTPTSFLMSCIKSRKYALIAQNAMIPHHFKVQPTGHSLKWWGMR
;
A
#
# COMPACT_ATOMS: atom_id res chain seq x y z
N MET A 1 30.66 36.20 41.23
CA MET A 1 30.16 34.92 40.66
C MET A 1 28.84 35.20 39.94
N LYS A 2 28.84 35.31 38.60
CA LYS A 2 27.62 35.55 37.81
C LYS A 2 26.99 34.20 37.47
N LYS A 3 25.79 33.93 38.00
CA LYS A 3 25.00 32.72 37.69
C LYS A 3 24.46 32.84 36.27
N GLY A 4 24.85 31.90 35.41
CA GLY A 4 24.30 31.76 34.07
C GLY A 4 22.88 31.20 34.14
N THR A 5 21.92 31.98 33.64
CA THR A 5 20.60 31.52 33.23
C THR A 5 20.79 30.66 31.98
N LYS A 6 20.58 29.34 32.13
CA LYS A 6 20.62 28.39 31.04
C LYS A 6 19.25 28.40 30.38
N ASP A 7 19.14 29.05 29.24
CA ASP A 7 17.94 29.06 28.41
C ASP A 7 17.55 27.61 28.07
N ILE A 8 16.41 27.20 28.61
CA ILE A 8 15.77 25.93 28.30
C ILE A 8 15.18 26.10 26.90
N GLY A 9 15.97 25.70 25.91
CA GLY A 9 15.57 25.57 24.52
C GLY A 9 14.24 24.82 24.44
N ARG A 10 13.22 25.59 24.07
CA ARG A 10 11.89 25.17 23.66
C ARG A 10 12.02 24.04 22.63
N ARG A 11 11.61 22.82 22.98
CA ARG A 11 11.50 21.72 22.00
C ARG A 11 10.37 22.07 21.04
N GLU A 12 10.71 22.32 19.79
CA GLU A 12 9.78 22.45 18.67
C GLU A 12 8.88 21.20 18.56
N PRO A 13 7.54 21.31 18.66
CA PRO A 13 6.63 20.23 18.34
C PRO A 13 6.03 20.49 16.95
N SER A 14 6.74 20.13 15.89
CA SER A 14 6.29 20.52 14.54
C SER A 14 6.66 19.56 13.39
N GLU A 15 6.65 18.24 13.61
CA GLU A 15 6.80 17.28 12.47
C GLU A 15 5.65 16.27 12.28
N ASN A 16 4.76 16.04 13.24
CA ASN A 16 3.75 14.96 13.14
C ASN A 16 2.32 15.38 12.73
N ARG A 17 2.13 16.52 12.06
CA ARG A 17 0.77 16.98 11.67
C ARG A 17 0.09 16.09 10.63
N LEU A 18 0.84 15.25 9.92
CA LEU A 18 0.32 14.37 8.86
C LEU A 18 0.01 12.94 9.34
N GLY A 19 0.11 12.65 10.65
CA GLY A 19 -0.06 11.28 11.17
C GLY A 19 1.03 10.30 10.70
N LEU A 20 2.06 10.79 10.00
CA LEU A 20 3.18 10.01 9.54
C LEU A 20 4.15 9.74 10.70
N LEU A 21 4.60 8.49 10.82
CA LEU A 21 5.66 8.14 11.76
C LEU A 21 7.01 8.65 11.24
N THR A 22 7.86 9.11 12.15
CA THR A 22 9.28 9.28 11.83
C THR A 22 9.92 7.92 11.57
N LYS A 23 11.01 7.88 10.79
CA LYS A 23 11.73 6.63 10.52
C LYS A 23 12.12 5.88 11.80
N ALA A 24 12.61 6.61 12.81
CA ALA A 24 12.96 6.05 14.10
C ALA A 24 11.76 5.41 14.82
N ALA A 25 10.59 6.04 14.78
CA ALA A 25 9.36 5.48 15.36
C ALA A 25 8.88 4.23 14.59
N ALA A 26 8.95 4.24 13.26
CA ALA A 26 8.61 3.08 12.43
C ALA A 26 9.55 1.89 12.69
N ASP A 27 10.86 2.14 12.83
CA ASP A 27 11.86 1.11 13.16
C ASP A 27 11.66 0.56 14.58
N MET A 28 11.30 1.42 15.54
CA MET A 28 10.93 1.01 16.89
C MET A 28 9.69 0.10 16.87
N LEU A 29 8.63 0.46 16.14
CA LEU A 29 7.45 -0.40 16.00
C LEU A 29 7.80 -1.76 15.39
N ARG A 30 8.60 -1.79 14.31
CA ARG A 30 9.07 -3.05 13.71
C ARG A 30 9.84 -3.92 14.71
N HIS A 31 10.65 -3.31 15.57
CA HIS A 31 11.35 -4.02 16.63
C HIS A 31 10.38 -4.63 17.65
N HIS A 32 9.40 -3.85 18.13
CA HIS A 32 8.38 -4.33 19.06
C HIS A 32 7.51 -5.45 18.45
N ILE A 33 7.12 -5.33 17.19
CA ILE A 33 6.37 -6.38 16.45
C ILE A 33 7.16 -7.69 16.45
N ARG A 34 8.45 -7.66 16.13
CA ARG A 34 9.30 -8.85 16.13
C ARG A 34 9.41 -9.46 17.53
N LYS A 35 9.67 -8.63 18.54
CA LYS A 35 9.78 -9.08 19.93
C LYS A 35 8.49 -9.71 20.44
N ASN A 36 7.34 -9.07 20.17
CA ASN A 36 6.04 -9.59 20.58
C ASN A 36 5.71 -10.89 19.85
N SER A 37 6.06 -11.02 18.57
CA SER A 37 5.86 -12.28 17.83
C SER A 37 6.62 -13.45 18.48
N VAL A 38 7.89 -13.25 18.87
CA VAL A 38 8.66 -14.27 19.60
C VAL A 38 8.01 -14.61 20.95
N THR A 39 7.54 -13.62 21.70
CA THR A 39 6.86 -13.83 22.98
C THR A 39 5.54 -14.61 22.81
N ILE A 40 4.76 -14.30 21.77
CA ILE A 40 3.52 -15.00 21.42
C ILE A 40 3.81 -16.46 21.14
N ASP A 41 4.81 -16.76 20.29
CA ASP A 41 5.21 -18.13 19.96
C ASP A 41 5.63 -18.92 21.21
N GLN A 42 6.36 -18.29 22.12
CA GLN A 42 6.75 -18.88 23.40
C GLN A 42 5.54 -19.18 24.28
N TYR A 43 4.56 -18.29 24.38
CA TYR A 43 3.35 -18.53 25.15
C TYR A 43 2.50 -19.64 24.55
N ILE A 44 2.31 -19.66 23.22
CA ILE A 44 1.59 -20.73 22.52
C ILE A 44 2.26 -22.07 22.81
N LYS A 45 3.59 -22.16 22.65
CA LYS A 45 4.35 -23.38 22.91
C LYS A 45 4.25 -23.84 24.37
N THR A 46 4.31 -22.91 25.31
CA THR A 46 4.19 -23.23 26.75
C THR A 46 2.79 -23.72 27.08
N ILE A 47 1.76 -23.08 26.53
CA ILE A 47 0.36 -23.50 26.72
C ILE A 47 0.14 -24.89 26.11
N ASP A 48 0.64 -25.15 24.89
CA ASP A 48 0.57 -26.46 24.23
C ASP A 48 1.24 -27.55 25.06
N LEU A 49 2.44 -27.28 25.59
CA LEU A 49 3.13 -28.21 26.48
C LEU A 49 2.30 -28.55 27.72
N LEU A 50 1.75 -27.55 28.39
CA LEU A 50 0.98 -27.73 29.62
C LEU A 50 -0.36 -28.45 29.40
N VAL A 51 -1.05 -28.13 28.30
CA VAL A 51 -2.40 -28.65 28.03
C VAL A 51 -2.35 -30.02 27.38
N ASN A 52 -1.50 -30.20 26.35
CA ASN A 52 -1.54 -31.38 25.50
C ASN A 52 -0.48 -32.43 25.89
N LYS A 53 0.73 -32.00 26.26
CA LYS A 53 1.88 -32.91 26.41
C LYS A 53 2.06 -33.39 27.84
N GLU A 54 1.97 -32.49 28.82
CA GLU A 54 2.19 -32.83 30.22
C GLU A 54 0.89 -33.21 30.95
N GLN A 55 -0.29 -32.86 30.40
CA GLN A 55 -1.63 -33.06 30.99
C GLN A 55 -1.74 -32.65 32.47
N CYS A 56 -0.81 -31.82 32.94
CA CYS A 56 -0.66 -31.50 34.34
C CYS A 56 -0.70 -29.98 34.48
N PRO A 57 -1.90 -29.37 34.46
CA PRO A 57 -2.04 -28.00 34.90
C PRO A 57 -1.82 -28.02 36.41
N LYS A 58 -0.56 -27.90 36.84
CA LYS A 58 -0.19 -27.84 38.27
C LYS A 58 -1.00 -26.77 39.03
N ASP A 59 -1.49 -25.76 38.31
CA ASP A 59 -2.43 -24.77 38.80
C ASP A 59 -3.26 -24.20 37.63
N ALA A 60 -4.60 -24.29 37.70
CA ALA A 60 -5.50 -23.70 36.71
C ALA A 60 -5.31 -22.18 36.57
N ASN A 61 -4.88 -21.49 37.64
CA ASN A 61 -4.56 -20.07 37.58
C ASN A 61 -3.33 -19.78 36.72
N THR A 62 -2.35 -20.69 36.68
CA THR A 62 -1.14 -20.51 35.85
C THR A 62 -1.51 -20.53 34.36
N LEU A 63 -2.33 -21.49 33.94
CA LEU A 63 -2.80 -21.57 32.56
C LEU A 63 -3.63 -20.35 32.17
N LEU A 64 -4.53 -19.90 33.07
CA LEU A 64 -5.33 -18.71 32.85
C LEU A 64 -4.46 -17.45 32.69
N ASN A 65 -3.44 -17.31 33.54
CA ASN A 65 -2.51 -16.18 33.47
C ASN A 65 -1.69 -16.19 32.17
N LEU A 66 -1.24 -17.36 31.70
CA LEU A 66 -0.55 -17.49 30.41
C LEU A 66 -1.45 -17.10 29.25
N ARG A 67 -2.71 -17.54 29.25
CA ARG A 67 -3.70 -17.16 28.22
C ARG A 67 -3.97 -15.65 28.20
N LYS A 68 -4.15 -15.02 29.37
CA LYS A 68 -4.32 -13.56 29.47
C LYS A 68 -3.11 -12.81 28.92
N ARG A 69 -1.89 -13.24 29.26
CA ARG A 69 -0.65 -12.62 28.76
C ARG A 69 -0.50 -12.80 27.24
N LEU A 70 -0.86 -13.97 26.73
CA LEU A 70 -0.89 -14.24 25.29
C LEU A 70 -1.87 -13.29 24.57
N GLU A 71 -3.08 -13.16 25.09
CA GLU A 71 -4.11 -12.28 24.54
C GLU A 71 -3.63 -10.82 24.47
N ILE A 72 -3.04 -10.31 25.56
CA ILE A 72 -2.46 -8.96 25.58
C ILE A 72 -1.35 -8.82 24.53
N ALA A 73 -0.42 -9.78 24.48
CA ALA A 73 0.70 -9.72 23.53
C ALA A 73 0.23 -9.74 22.06
N VAL A 74 -0.80 -10.53 21.75
CA VAL A 74 -1.44 -10.56 20.41
C VAL A 74 -2.09 -9.22 20.10
N SER A 75 -2.92 -8.70 21.00
CA SER A 75 -3.63 -7.43 20.82
C SER A 75 -2.68 -6.23 20.64
N GLU A 76 -1.61 -6.17 21.43
CA GLU A 76 -0.57 -5.15 21.28
C GLU A 76 0.14 -5.27 19.93
N ASN A 77 0.50 -6.49 19.52
CA ASN A 77 1.19 -6.73 18.25
C ASN A 77 0.31 -6.34 17.05
N ASP A 78 -0.98 -6.67 17.09
CA ASP A 78 -1.93 -6.30 16.05
C ASP A 78 -2.15 -4.78 16.00
N THR A 79 -2.18 -4.12 17.15
CA THR A 79 -2.21 -2.66 17.22
C THR A 79 -0.97 -2.06 16.56
N PHE A 80 0.23 -2.57 16.85
CA PHE A 80 1.46 -2.08 16.22
C PHE A 80 1.49 -2.33 14.70
N ARG A 81 1.02 -3.50 14.25
CA ARG A 81 0.91 -3.82 12.82
C ARG A 81 -0.07 -2.88 12.12
N ASN A 82 -1.22 -2.60 12.72
CA ASN A 82 -2.21 -1.67 12.17
C ASN A 82 -1.65 -0.25 12.03
N VAL A 83 -0.97 0.25 13.08
CA VAL A 83 -0.33 1.56 13.03
C VAL A 83 0.76 1.62 11.95
N LEU A 84 1.60 0.58 11.85
CA LEU A 84 2.64 0.51 10.83
C LEU A 84 2.05 0.41 9.42
N TRP A 85 0.98 -0.35 9.24
CA TRP A 85 0.26 -0.48 7.98
C TRP A 85 -0.32 0.86 7.53
N HIS A 86 -1.02 1.58 8.40
CA HIS A 86 -1.55 2.90 8.09
C HIS A 86 -0.44 3.90 7.73
N HIS A 87 0.69 3.87 8.44
CA HIS A 87 1.85 4.67 8.09
C HIS A 87 2.37 4.38 6.68
N ILE A 88 2.50 3.10 6.31
CA ILE A 88 2.95 2.69 4.97
C ILE A 88 1.94 3.13 3.91
N GLN A 89 0.65 2.90 4.14
CA GLN A 89 -0.42 3.30 3.22
C GLN A 89 -0.44 4.81 2.97
N MET A 90 -0.30 5.62 4.02
CA MET A 90 -0.22 7.08 3.88
C MET A 90 1.08 7.51 3.18
N ALA A 91 2.20 6.86 3.48
CA ALA A 91 3.46 7.12 2.79
C ALA A 91 3.36 6.76 1.30
N GLU A 92 2.71 5.67 0.93
CA GLU A 92 2.43 5.29 -0.46
C GLU A 92 1.47 6.27 -1.14
N GLN A 93 0.45 6.79 -0.46
CA GLN A 93 -0.43 7.81 -1.03
C GLN A 93 0.27 9.15 -1.26
N LEU A 94 1.23 9.51 -0.40
CA LEU A 94 2.04 10.71 -0.54
C LEU A 94 3.18 10.53 -1.57
N ALA A 95 3.76 9.33 -1.64
CA ALA A 95 4.84 8.98 -2.56
C ALA A 95 4.32 8.58 -3.95
N SER A 96 3.07 8.13 -4.04
CA SER A 96 2.31 8.04 -5.28
C SER A 96 1.97 9.47 -5.66
N PRO A 97 2.64 10.07 -6.67
CA PRO A 97 2.03 11.20 -7.29
C PRO A 97 0.74 10.64 -7.86
N SER A 98 -0.39 11.10 -7.35
CA SER A 98 -1.63 11.02 -8.10
C SER A 98 -1.31 11.46 -9.53
N ALA A 99 -1.22 10.49 -10.44
CA ALA A 99 -1.25 10.65 -11.88
C ALA A 99 -0.27 11.70 -12.44
N ASP A 100 0.68 11.25 -13.25
CA ASP A 100 0.94 11.93 -14.52
C ASP A 100 -0.36 12.55 -15.00
N LEU A 101 -0.39 13.89 -14.98
CA LEU A 101 -1.51 14.73 -15.36
C LEU A 101 -2.49 13.97 -16.26
N LEU A 102 -3.59 13.51 -15.65
CA LEU A 102 -4.91 13.41 -16.26
C LEU A 102 -5.34 14.82 -16.71
N THR A 103 -4.51 15.50 -17.48
CA THR A 103 -4.99 16.55 -18.35
C THR A 103 -5.88 15.84 -19.36
N PRO A 104 -7.08 16.37 -19.63
CA PRO A 104 -7.89 15.88 -20.74
C PRO A 104 -7.06 15.70 -22.03
N THR A 105 -6.02 16.52 -22.20
CA THR A 105 -5.01 16.44 -23.23
C THR A 105 -4.22 15.13 -23.27
N SER A 106 -3.70 14.62 -22.14
CA SER A 106 -2.91 13.37 -22.12
C SER A 106 -3.78 12.15 -22.43
N PHE A 107 -5.01 12.14 -21.94
CA PHE A 107 -6.02 11.13 -22.28
C PHE A 107 -6.35 11.18 -23.78
N LEU A 108 -6.62 12.36 -24.33
CA LEU A 108 -6.86 12.54 -25.77
C LEU A 108 -5.67 12.09 -26.61
N MET A 109 -4.44 12.42 -26.20
CA MET A 109 -3.23 11.98 -26.89
C MET A 109 -3.08 10.46 -26.87
N SER A 110 -3.38 9.81 -25.74
CA SER A 110 -3.40 8.35 -25.63
C SER A 110 -4.45 7.70 -26.54
N CYS A 111 -5.66 8.26 -26.60
CA CYS A 111 -6.72 7.80 -27.51
C CYS A 111 -6.34 7.99 -28.98
N ILE A 112 -5.79 9.15 -29.36
CA ILE A 112 -5.34 9.44 -30.73
C ILE A 112 -4.24 8.47 -31.14
N LYS A 113 -3.26 8.25 -30.25
CA LYS A 113 -2.14 7.34 -30.48
C LYS A 113 -2.62 5.89 -30.65
N SER A 114 -3.53 5.44 -29.79
CA SER A 114 -4.15 4.12 -29.87
C SER A 114 -4.93 3.92 -31.17
N ARG A 115 -5.71 4.93 -31.59
CA ARG A 115 -6.45 4.91 -32.87
C ARG A 115 -5.50 4.85 -34.07
N LYS A 116 -4.40 5.60 -34.04
CA LYS A 116 -3.38 5.58 -35.10
C LYS A 116 -2.74 4.21 -35.23
N TYR A 117 -2.37 3.57 -34.11
CA TYR A 117 -1.81 2.22 -34.15
C TYR A 117 -2.80 1.16 -34.61
N ALA A 118 -4.07 1.26 -34.18
CA ALA A 118 -5.11 0.37 -34.67
C ALA A 118 -5.33 0.49 -36.18
N LEU A 119 -5.27 1.71 -36.72
CA LEU A 119 -5.40 1.97 -38.16
C LEU A 119 -4.17 1.45 -38.95
N ILE A 120 -2.97 1.63 -38.40
CA ILE A 120 -1.74 1.05 -38.97
C ILE A 120 -1.82 -0.48 -38.96
N ALA A 121 -2.28 -1.08 -37.86
CA ALA A 121 -2.45 -2.53 -37.74
C ALA A 121 -3.50 -3.06 -38.72
N GLN A 122 -4.64 -2.36 -38.88
CA GLN A 122 -5.64 -2.70 -39.89
C GLN A 122 -5.07 -2.63 -41.30
N ASN A 123 -4.34 -1.55 -41.64
CA ASN A 123 -3.71 -1.41 -42.95
C ASN A 123 -2.62 -2.46 -43.20
N ALA A 124 -1.90 -2.89 -42.15
CA ALA A 124 -0.93 -3.97 -42.23
C ALA A 124 -1.57 -5.37 -42.31
N MET A 125 -2.83 -5.51 -41.86
CA MET A 125 -3.61 -6.74 -41.92
C MET A 125 -4.46 -6.89 -43.18
N ILE A 126 -4.44 -5.91 -44.09
CA ILE A 126 -5.02 -6.10 -45.43
C ILE A 126 -3.99 -6.89 -46.26
N PRO A 127 -4.21 -8.18 -46.56
CA PRO A 127 -3.38 -8.87 -47.53
C PRO A 127 -3.45 -8.13 -48.87
N HIS A 128 -2.32 -7.99 -49.55
CA HIS A 128 -2.14 -7.36 -50.87
C HIS A 128 -2.92 -8.03 -52.03
N HIS A 129 -4.00 -8.74 -51.74
CA HIS A 129 -4.76 -9.54 -52.69
C HIS A 129 -6.16 -8.99 -52.99
N PHE A 130 -6.34 -7.68 -53.03
CA PHE A 130 -7.42 -7.08 -53.82
C PHE A 130 -6.95 -5.75 -54.43
N LYS A 131 -6.26 -5.85 -55.59
CA LYS A 131 -6.32 -4.77 -56.59
C LYS A 131 -7.76 -4.72 -57.08
N VAL A 132 -8.59 -3.92 -56.43
CA VAL A 132 -9.84 -3.46 -57.05
C VAL A 132 -9.42 -2.47 -58.13
N GLN A 133 -9.58 -2.90 -59.39
CA GLN A 133 -9.43 -2.02 -60.55
C GLN A 133 -10.35 -0.80 -60.38
N PRO A 134 -9.92 0.42 -60.77
CA PRO A 134 -10.79 1.58 -60.74
C PRO A 134 -11.80 1.42 -61.89
N THR A 135 -12.96 0.80 -61.63
CA THR A 135 -14.10 0.96 -62.52
C THR A 135 -14.62 2.37 -62.32
N GLY A 136 -14.14 3.27 -63.18
CA GLY A 136 -14.71 4.60 -63.33
C GLY A 136 -16.19 4.48 -63.65
N HIS A 137 -17.03 4.83 -62.67
CA HIS A 137 -18.41 5.18 -62.93
C HIS A 137 -18.64 6.59 -62.39
N SER A 138 -18.59 7.51 -63.35
CA SER A 138 -19.25 8.81 -63.31
C SER A 138 -20.69 8.63 -62.82
N LEU A 139 -21.03 9.27 -61.71
CA LEU A 139 -22.41 9.65 -61.42
C LEU A 139 -22.45 11.16 -61.27
N LYS A 140 -22.86 11.75 -62.39
CA LYS A 140 -23.24 13.13 -62.57
C LYS A 140 -24.27 13.52 -61.52
N TRP A 141 -24.06 14.71 -60.99
CA TRP A 141 -25.06 15.54 -60.34
C TRP A 141 -26.34 15.57 -61.18
N TRP A 142 -27.46 15.19 -60.58
CA TRP A 142 -28.76 15.67 -61.02
C TRP A 142 -29.34 16.49 -59.87
N GLY A 143 -29.45 17.79 -60.12
CA GLY A 143 -30.09 18.73 -59.23
C GLY A 143 -31.59 18.48 -59.15
N MET A 144 -32.12 18.67 -57.95
CA MET A 144 -33.50 19.08 -57.77
C MET A 144 -33.54 20.62 -57.75
N ARG A 145 -33.87 21.20 -58.90
CA ARG A 145 -34.87 22.26 -59.07
C ARG A 145 -35.29 22.31 -60.53
#